data_AF-A0A150NJQ7-F1
#
_entry.id   AF-A0A150NJQ7-F1
#
_cell.length_a   1.000
_cell.length_b   1.000
_cell.length_c   1.000
_cell.angle_alpha   90.00
_cell.angle_beta   90.00
_cell.angle_gamma   90.00
#
_symmetry.space_group_name_H-M   'P 1'
#
loop_
_entity.id
_entity.type
_entity.pdbx_description
1 polymer ?
#
loop_
_entity_poly.entity_id
_entity_poly.type
_entity_poly.pdbx_seq_one_letter_code
_entity_poly.pdbx_strand_id
1 'polypeptide(L)'
;MKCLLCGQTMKAVLTFSSLLLLKNDASCLCLDCDSTFDRIGEENCPNCMKTGLSTKCQDCQFWCKEGVEVSHRAIFIYNQAMKDFSVGISLMETSF
;
A
#
# COMPACT_ATOMS: atom_id res chain seq x y z
N MET A 1 -5.02 14.28 14.01
CA MET A 1 -5.52 13.37 12.94
C MET A 1 -5.82 12.01 13.57
N LYS A 2 -6.72 11.20 13.00
CA LYS A 2 -6.97 9.83 13.50
C LYS A 2 -6.33 8.81 12.54
N CYS A 3 -5.73 7.77 13.07
CA CYS A 3 -5.25 6.64 12.28
C CYS A 3 -6.43 5.95 11.58
N LEU A 4 -6.30 5.66 10.29
CA LEU A 4 -7.36 5.01 9.50
C LEU A 4 -7.68 3.59 9.94
N LEU A 5 -6.71 2.87 10.50
CA LEU A 5 -6.88 1.47 10.89
C LEU A 5 -7.37 1.32 12.34
N CYS A 6 -6.66 1.90 13.30
CA CYS A 6 -7.00 1.72 14.71
C CYS A 6 -7.82 2.87 15.32
N GLY A 7 -8.04 3.97 14.59
CA GLY A 7 -8.78 5.13 15.08
C GLY A 7 -8.05 5.98 16.12
N GLN A 8 -6.83 5.62 16.52
CA GLN A 8 -6.04 6.34 17.51
C GLN A 8 -5.78 7.79 17.06
N THR A 9 -5.95 8.73 17.98
CA THR A 9 -5.58 10.13 17.75
C THR A 9 -4.06 10.26 17.68
N MET A 10 -3.58 10.71 16.53
CA MET A 10 -2.19 11.07 16.28
C MET A 10 -2.01 12.58 16.36
N LYS A 11 -0.90 12.99 16.98
CA LYS A 11 -0.44 14.38 16.98
C LYS A 11 0.33 14.63 15.69
N ALA A 12 -0.07 15.64 14.92
CA ALA A 12 0.74 16.13 13.82
C ALA A 12 1.96 16.86 14.42
N VAL A 13 3.17 16.44 14.04
CA VAL A 13 4.40 17.15 14.40
C VAL A 13 4.76 18.02 13.21
N LEU A 14 4.41 19.30 13.26
CA LEU A 14 4.85 20.27 12.27
C LEU A 14 6.26 20.72 12.65
N THR A 15 7.22 20.53 11.75
CA THR A 15 8.55 21.13 11.89
C THR A 15 8.60 22.46 11.15
N PHE A 16 9.52 23.35 11.51
CA PHE A 16 9.74 24.59 10.74
C PHE A 16 10.10 24.28 9.28
N SER A 17 10.87 23.22 9.05
CA SER A 17 11.17 22.70 7.71
C SER A 17 9.92 22.26 6.94
N SER A 18 8.89 21.75 7.62
CA SER A 18 7.62 21.36 6.97
C SER A 18 6.91 22.58 6.36
N LEU A 19 7.03 23.78 6.96
CA LEU A 19 6.52 25.03 6.41
C LEU A 19 7.31 25.48 5.17
N LEU A 20 8.64 25.47 5.27
CA LEU A 20 9.53 25.90 4.18
C LEU A 20 9.44 24.99 2.96
N LEU A 21 9.28 23.68 3.18
CA LEU A 21 9.24 22.68 2.11
C LEU A 21 7.83 22.40 1.61
N LEU A 22 6.79 23.07 2.15
CA LEU A 22 5.38 22.77 1.87
C LEU A 22 5.08 21.27 1.98
N LYS A 23 5.75 20.59 2.93
CA LYS A 23 5.60 19.15 3.11
C LYS A 23 4.30 18.86 3.83
N ASN A 24 3.44 18.11 3.17
CA ASN A 24 2.28 17.52 3.82
C ASN A 24 2.69 16.19 4.46
N ASP A 25 3.26 16.26 5.67
CA ASP A 25 3.67 15.09 6.46
C ASP A 25 2.47 14.39 7.15
N ALA A 26 1.26 14.57 6.63
CA ALA A 26 0.06 13.97 7.20
C ALA A 26 0.01 12.46 6.87
N SER A 27 0.67 11.65 7.70
CA SER A 27 0.49 10.19 7.68
C SER A 27 -0.94 9.83 8.10
N CYS A 28 -1.64 9.10 7.25
CA CYS A 28 -2.97 8.58 7.57
C CYS A 28 -2.95 7.38 8.55
N LEU A 29 -1.76 6.85 8.86
CA LEU A 29 -1.56 5.71 9.75
C LEU A 29 -0.61 6.05 10.89
N CYS A 30 -0.89 5.52 12.09
CA CYS A 30 0.09 5.54 13.17
C CYS A 30 1.25 4.58 12.85
N LEU A 31 2.39 4.79 13.50
CA LEU A 31 3.60 3.98 13.29
C LEU A 31 3.35 2.48 13.48
N ASP A 32 2.58 2.12 14.50
CA ASP A 32 2.24 0.72 14.79
C ASP A 32 1.47 0.09 13.62
N CYS A 33 0.42 0.77 13.14
CA CYS A 33 -0.36 0.30 11.99
C CYS A 33 0.46 0.29 10.70
N ASP A 34 1.30 1.30 10.44
CA ASP A 34 2.17 1.33 9.26
C ASP A 34 3.15 0.15 9.24
N SER A 35 3.68 -0.24 10.42
CA SER A 35 4.59 -1.39 10.55
C SER A 35 3.95 -2.76 10.28
N THR A 36 2.61 -2.84 10.25
CA THR A 36 1.89 -4.10 9.96
C THR A 36 1.80 -4.42 8.47
N PHE A 37 2.24 -3.51 7.61
CA PHE A 37 2.28 -3.72 6.17
C PHE A 37 3.54 -4.48 5.78
N ASP A 38 3.36 -5.61 5.10
CA ASP A 38 4.47 -6.39 4.58
C ASP A 38 4.89 -5.85 3.22
N ARG A 39 6.16 -5.44 3.07
CA ARG A 39 6.71 -5.05 1.78
C ARG A 39 6.92 -6.27 0.90
N ILE A 40 6.73 -6.11 -0.41
CA ILE A 40 7.08 -7.16 -1.36
C ILE A 40 8.61 -7.34 -1.35
N GLY A 41 9.06 -8.55 -1.03
CA GLY A 41 10.47 -8.96 -1.09
C GLY A 41 10.94 -9.28 -2.50
N GLU A 42 12.16 -9.77 -2.66
CA GLU A 42 12.79 -9.99 -3.97
C GLU A 42 12.20 -11.20 -4.75
N GLU A 43 11.68 -12.21 -4.05
CA GLU A 43 11.05 -13.39 -4.66
C GLU A 43 9.61 -13.10 -5.08
N ASN A 44 9.47 -12.41 -6.21
CA ASN A 44 8.19 -12.04 -6.79
C ASN A 44 8.13 -12.22 -8.32
N CYS A 45 6.92 -12.42 -8.83
CA CYS A 45 6.68 -12.45 -10.27
C CYS A 45 7.07 -11.09 -10.89
N PRO A 46 7.94 -11.04 -11.91
CA PRO A 46 8.43 -9.78 -12.47
C PRO A 46 7.34 -8.91 -13.14
N ASN A 47 6.18 -9.50 -13.47
CA ASN A 47 5.09 -8.84 -14.17
C ASN A 47 4.00 -8.28 -13.24
N CYS A 48 3.71 -8.98 -12.14
CA CYS A 48 2.61 -8.64 -11.23
C CYS A 48 3.00 -8.58 -9.76
N MET A 49 4.28 -8.80 -9.44
CA MET A 49 4.83 -8.79 -8.09
C MET A 49 4.18 -9.82 -7.13
N LYS A 50 3.50 -10.85 -7.66
CA LYS A 50 2.98 -11.98 -6.86
C LYS A 50 4.14 -12.67 -6.15
N THR A 51 4.08 -12.74 -4.83
CA THR A 51 5.16 -13.26 -3.97
C THR A 51 5.29 -14.78 -4.05
N GLY A 52 6.46 -15.28 -3.64
CA GLY A 52 6.76 -16.72 -3.56
C GLY A 52 7.11 -17.34 -4.91
N LEU A 53 7.48 -16.51 -5.88
CA LEU A 53 7.81 -16.92 -7.25
C LEU A 53 8.97 -16.06 -7.74
N SER A 54 10.02 -16.63 -8.30
CA SER A 54 11.10 -15.85 -8.94
C SER A 54 10.94 -15.77 -10.47
N THR A 55 9.83 -16.30 -11.00
CA THR A 55 9.53 -16.37 -12.43
C THR A 55 8.11 -15.87 -12.70
N LYS A 56 7.80 -15.67 -13.99
CA LYS A 56 6.47 -15.23 -14.42
C LYS A 56 5.41 -16.23 -13.95
N CYS A 57 4.44 -15.78 -13.16
CA CYS A 57 3.38 -16.63 -12.62
C CYS A 57 2.44 -17.15 -13.73
N GLN A 58 1.71 -18.24 -13.43
CA GLN A 58 0.78 -18.86 -14.38
C GLN A 58 -0.26 -17.88 -14.92
N ASP A 59 -0.83 -17.02 -14.05
CA ASP A 59 -1.81 -16.01 -14.46
C ASP A 59 -1.21 -15.04 -15.48
N CYS A 60 0.00 -14.53 -15.22
CA CYS A 60 0.69 -13.65 -16.16
C CYS A 60 1.06 -14.35 -17.46
N GLN A 61 1.44 -15.64 -17.41
CA GLN A 61 1.71 -16.42 -18.62
C GLN A 61 0.44 -16.60 -19.46
N PHE A 62 -0.69 -16.89 -18.82
CA PHE A 62 -1.99 -17.01 -19.48
C PHE A 62 -2.38 -15.72 -20.18
N TRP A 63 -2.44 -14.60 -19.45
CA TRP A 63 -2.84 -13.30 -20.03
C TRP A 63 -1.93 -12.85 -21.16
N CYS A 64 -0.64 -13.13 -21.06
CA CYS A 64 0.31 -12.84 -22.13
C CYS A 64 0.02 -13.61 -23.42
N LYS A 65 -0.52 -14.85 -23.34
CA LYS A 65 -0.96 -15.63 -24.51
C LYS A 65 -2.23 -15.05 -25.13
N GLU A 66 -3.11 -14.50 -24.31
CA GLU A 66 -4.32 -13.78 -24.75
C GLU A 66 -4.02 -12.37 -25.29
N GLY A 67 -2.74 -11.99 -25.42
CA GLY A 67 -2.33 -10.67 -25.92
C GLY A 67 -2.42 -9.54 -24.88
N VAL A 68 -2.63 -9.87 -23.60
CA VAL A 68 -2.69 -8.90 -22.50
C VAL A 68 -1.34 -8.80 -21.81
N GLU A 69 -0.73 -7.61 -21.86
CA GLU A 69 0.48 -7.32 -21.12
C GLU A 69 0.17 -7.01 -19.65
N VAL A 70 0.62 -7.89 -18.75
CA VAL A 70 0.57 -7.63 -17.31
C VAL A 70 1.87 -6.97 -16.90
N SER A 71 1.82 -5.69 -16.55
CA SER A 71 2.97 -4.91 -16.10
C SER A 71 2.52 -3.91 -15.02
N HIS A 72 2.62 -4.32 -13.76
CA HIS A 72 2.37 -3.43 -12.63
C HIS A 72 3.36 -3.68 -11.50
N ARG A 73 3.53 -2.67 -10.65
CA ARG A 73 4.46 -2.71 -9.53
C ARG A 73 3.70 -2.50 -8.22
N ALA A 74 3.43 -3.60 -7.53
CA ALA A 74 2.97 -3.55 -6.15
C ALA A 74 4.16 -3.31 -5.20
N ILE A 75 3.91 -2.61 -4.09
CA ILE A 75 4.92 -2.24 -3.08
C ILE A 75 4.74 -3.07 -1.81
N PHE A 76 3.51 -3.45 -1.51
CA PHE A 76 3.12 -4.22 -0.33
C PHE A 76 2.38 -5.50 -0.71
N ILE A 77 2.53 -6.52 0.11
CA ILE A 77 1.77 -7.76 0.05
C ILE A 77 0.35 -7.46 0.50
N TYR A 78 -0.62 -8.14 -0.12
CA TYR A 78 -2.04 -8.03 0.24
C TYR A 78 -2.37 -8.85 1.50
N ASN A 79 -1.76 -8.48 2.62
CA ASN A 79 -2.00 -9.07 3.94
C ASN A 79 -3.27 -8.49 4.60
N GLN A 80 -3.55 -8.84 5.86
CA GLN A 80 -4.75 -8.35 6.54
C GLN A 80 -4.74 -6.82 6.72
N ALA A 81 -3.59 -6.22 7.06
CA ALA A 81 -3.48 -4.78 7.22
C ALA A 81 -3.79 -4.03 5.91
N MET A 82 -3.29 -4.52 4.77
CA MET A 82 -3.60 -3.94 3.47
C MET A 82 -5.09 -4.07 3.10
N LYS A 83 -5.74 -5.19 3.45
CA LYS A 83 -7.19 -5.38 3.27
C LYS A 83 -8.00 -4.38 4.11
N ASP A 84 -7.65 -4.25 5.38
CA ASP A 84 -8.36 -3.35 6.28
C ASP A 84 -8.16 -1.89 5.85
N PHE A 85 -6.97 -1.58 5.30
CA PHE A 85 -6.65 -0.25 4.79
C PHE A 85 -7.47 0.13 3.57
N SER A 86 -7.63 -0.78 2.60
CA SER A 86 -8.47 -0.52 1.43
C SER A 86 -9.96 -0.37 1.79
N VAL A 87 -10.45 -1.07 2.81
CA VAL A 87 -11.78 -0.83 3.40
C VAL A 87 -11.84 0.56 4.05
N GLY A 88 -10.83 0.93 4.85
CA GLY A 88 -10.77 2.22 5.53
C GLY A 88 -10.78 3.42 4.58
N ILE A 89 -10.07 3.33 3.45
CA ILE A 89 -10.10 4.35 2.39
C ILE A 89 -11.49 4.44 1.75
N SER A 90 -12.11 3.30 1.41
CA SER A 90 -13.42 3.29 0.76
C SER A 90 -14.50 3.99 1.59
N LEU A 91 -14.45 3.82 2.92
CA LEU A 91 -15.38 4.50 3.85
C LEU A 91 -15.15 6.01 3.93
N MET A 92 -13.91 6.48 3.73
CA MET A 92 -13.59 7.91 3.67
C MET A 92 -14.19 8.59 2.44
N GLU A 93 -14.17 7.93 1.28
CA GLU A 93 -14.71 8.49 0.03
C GLU A 93 -16.25 8.56 0.03
N THR A 94 -16.92 7.63 0.73
CA THR A 94 -18.39 7.66 0.90
C THR A 94 -18.89 8.69 1.93
N SER A 95 -17.98 9.41 2.59
CA SER A 95 -18.32 10.40 3.63
C SER A 95 -18.43 11.84 3.08
N PHE A 96 -18.41 12.00 1.75
CA PHE A 96 -18.59 13.27 1.04
C PHE A 96 -19.83 13.25 0.14
#